data_AF-A0A3B7LV38-F1
#
_entry.id   AF-A0A3B7LV38-F1
#
_cell.length_a   1.000
_cell.length_b   1.000
_cell.length_c   1.000
_cell.angle_alpha   90.00
_cell.angle_beta   90.00
_cell.angle_gamma   90.00
#
_symmetry.space_group_name_H-M   'P 1'
#
loop_
_entity.id
_entity.type
_entity.pdbx_description
1 polymer ?
#
loop_
_entity_poly.entity_id
_entity_poly.type
_entity_poly.pdbx_seq_one_letter_code
_entity_poly.pdbx_strand_id
1 'polypeptide(L)'
;MLFKKTLLVLMCSSALVACGGGGSSNDSSNGSGSDGGSVTTPASDLDKAKQLIETTKAIISYYDGFQDIADNYKTPVEVINNTASDLSRGADIILTLAELAQEDSKGQTKQYNGAELELLLKNDAINNDYPLGYDLKNNTLQIQVSADSVKVTGSADVAYWDAFKEPNSWDWGNPDWYTDKNNFVYANQAKVNVTNLLIEAPFVASQSTYNFKIANGGSIEVTNAVNKKAKFSFTADSTAKLVHPVVATLENQETEPTQASLVLKGLIFESGDVKATLSEVSFDAKAVKFSNGQLTSEQLIPYQLTLKGQVAYLQEVLDLDASIKLNNDLSKVIDISKGETSLNFINADLAVKLSGKLKGANAAPTPFSINVTAKRAEYLKGIANVAVAVDKNALEIAFESLDITVEEPVVDSLIKHNNGAFVQIKDIKNFKQADVKVGTTSYGTITKTSSGQYAVKFTDNTFVYITP
;
A
#
# COMPACT_ATOMS: atom_id res chain seq x y z
N MET A 1 4.00 17.63 2.48
CA MET A 1 4.97 17.15 1.47
C MET A 1 6.17 16.35 2.04
N LEU A 2 6.36 16.17 3.36
CA LEU A 2 7.55 15.46 3.90
C LEU A 2 7.29 14.04 4.46
N PHE A 3 6.04 13.67 4.78
CA PHE A 3 5.74 12.38 5.43
C PHE A 3 5.70 11.16 4.48
N LYS A 4 5.92 11.39 3.17
CA LYS A 4 5.55 10.49 2.07
C LYS A 4 6.71 9.90 1.25
N LYS A 5 7.99 10.23 1.50
CA LYS A 5 9.11 9.74 0.66
C LYS A 5 10.28 9.08 1.39
N THR A 6 10.33 9.15 2.72
CA THR A 6 11.59 8.92 3.44
C THR A 6 11.52 7.71 4.40
N LEU A 7 10.41 7.46 5.09
CA LEU A 7 10.42 6.52 6.23
C LEU A 7 10.43 5.02 5.87
N LEU A 8 9.77 4.62 4.78
CA LEU A 8 9.68 3.20 4.38
C LEU A 8 10.83 2.76 3.45
N VAL A 9 11.40 3.70 2.70
CA VAL A 9 12.60 3.48 1.87
C VAL A 9 13.88 3.59 2.71
N LEU A 10 13.94 4.37 3.80
CA LEU A 10 15.15 4.41 4.65
C LEU A 10 15.34 3.17 5.53
N MET A 11 14.29 2.55 6.09
CA MET A 11 14.51 1.54 7.12
C MET A 11 14.94 0.16 6.60
N CYS A 12 14.59 -0.21 5.35
CA CYS A 12 15.05 -1.47 4.75
C CYS A 12 16.30 -1.29 3.86
N SER A 13 16.49 -0.11 3.24
CA SER A 13 17.63 0.11 2.33
C SER A 13 18.93 0.47 3.05
N SER A 14 18.88 1.02 4.27
CA SER A 14 20.09 1.43 5.00
C SER A 14 20.69 0.34 5.90
N ALA A 15 19.88 -0.62 6.36
CA ALA A 15 20.36 -1.71 7.23
C ALA A 15 21.04 -2.84 6.46
N LEU A 16 20.74 -2.98 5.16
CA LEU A 16 21.49 -3.87 4.25
C LEU A 16 22.79 -3.19 3.79
N VAL A 17 22.81 -1.88 3.58
CA VAL A 17 23.99 -1.16 3.05
C VAL A 17 25.14 -0.97 4.08
N ALA A 18 25.03 -1.51 5.29
CA ALA A 18 26.08 -1.48 6.31
C ALA A 18 27.07 -2.66 6.24
N CYS A 19 27.47 -3.10 5.03
CA CYS A 19 28.73 -3.84 4.85
C CYS A 19 29.29 -3.75 3.41
N GLY A 20 29.52 -2.53 2.90
CA GLY A 20 30.18 -2.32 1.60
C GLY A 20 31.71 -2.21 1.71
N GLY A 21 32.46 -3.07 0.98
CA GLY A 21 33.91 -2.93 0.82
C GLY A 21 34.67 -4.05 0.08
N GLY A 22 34.32 -4.36 -1.18
CA GLY A 22 35.24 -4.74 -2.29
C GLY A 22 36.20 -5.95 -2.21
N GLY A 23 35.86 -7.03 -2.93
CA GLY A 23 36.67 -7.72 -3.96
C GLY A 23 37.92 -8.56 -3.59
N SER A 24 37.83 -9.88 -3.78
CA SER A 24 38.70 -10.69 -4.69
C SER A 24 38.34 -12.18 -4.56
N SER A 25 38.12 -12.81 -5.70
CA SER A 25 37.93 -14.25 -5.87
C SER A 25 39.16 -15.07 -5.46
N ASN A 26 38.90 -16.27 -4.92
CA ASN A 26 39.73 -17.45 -5.19
C ASN A 26 38.96 -18.74 -4.88
N ASP A 27 38.80 -19.55 -5.93
CA ASP A 27 38.31 -20.93 -5.88
C ASP A 27 39.26 -21.84 -5.10
N SER A 28 38.70 -22.81 -4.37
CA SER A 28 39.24 -24.18 -4.37
C SER A 28 38.21 -25.20 -3.87
N SER A 29 38.16 -26.30 -4.60
CA SER A 29 37.24 -27.44 -4.56
C SER A 29 37.67 -28.57 -3.62
N ASN A 30 36.69 -29.39 -3.21
CA ASN A 30 36.66 -30.85 -2.89
C ASN A 30 35.87 -31.09 -1.60
N GLY A 31 34.96 -32.07 -1.44
CA GLY A 31 34.55 -33.21 -2.26
C GLY A 31 34.03 -34.33 -1.33
N SER A 32 33.03 -35.08 -1.80
CA SER A 32 32.49 -36.37 -1.30
C SER A 32 31.53 -36.37 -0.10
N GLY A 33 30.43 -37.10 -0.26
CA GLY A 33 29.35 -37.24 0.71
C GLY A 33 29.17 -38.65 1.25
N SER A 34 28.08 -38.86 1.99
CA SER A 34 27.43 -40.16 2.19
C SER A 34 26.11 -39.99 2.95
N ASP A 35 25.04 -40.52 2.37
CA ASP A 35 23.77 -40.83 3.01
C ASP A 35 23.96 -41.77 4.21
N GLY A 36 23.22 -41.50 5.29
CA GLY A 36 23.12 -42.38 6.45
C GLY A 36 22.13 -41.82 7.46
N GLY A 37 20.89 -42.31 7.42
CA GLY A 37 19.85 -41.93 8.38
C GLY A 37 20.30 -42.19 9.82
N SER A 38 20.45 -41.13 10.61
CA SER A 38 20.78 -41.22 12.03
C SER A 38 19.60 -40.75 12.88
N VAL A 39 19.33 -41.51 13.94
CA VAL A 39 18.55 -41.11 15.11
C VAL A 39 18.96 -39.68 15.52
N THR A 40 18.03 -38.73 15.47
CA THR A 40 18.31 -37.33 15.80
C THR A 40 18.51 -37.20 17.31
N THR A 41 19.75 -37.34 17.78
CA THR A 41 20.19 -36.80 19.07
C THR A 41 19.84 -35.31 19.14
N PRO A 42 19.31 -34.80 20.26
CA PRO A 42 19.13 -33.36 20.42
C PRO A 42 20.49 -32.69 20.20
N ALA A 43 20.58 -31.78 19.22
CA ALA A 43 21.80 -31.04 18.93
C ALA A 43 22.34 -30.43 20.24
N SER A 44 23.65 -30.56 20.50
CA SER A 44 24.25 -29.92 21.67
C SER A 44 24.08 -28.40 21.56
N ASP A 45 24.10 -27.69 22.69
CA ASP A 45 23.93 -26.22 22.64
C ASP A 45 25.09 -25.53 21.88
N LEU A 46 26.28 -26.14 21.87
CA LEU A 46 27.39 -25.70 21.01
C LEU A 46 27.06 -25.92 19.52
N ASP A 47 26.49 -27.07 19.14
CA ASP A 47 26.08 -27.35 17.76
C ASP A 47 24.96 -26.41 17.32
N LYS A 48 24.01 -26.08 18.21
CA LYS A 48 22.97 -25.08 17.94
C LYS A 48 23.55 -23.70 17.67
N ALA A 49 24.53 -23.28 18.47
CA ALA A 49 25.24 -22.01 18.29
C ALA A 49 26.03 -21.97 16.97
N LYS A 50 26.69 -23.07 16.59
CA LYS A 50 27.36 -23.21 15.28
C LYS A 50 26.36 -23.15 14.12
N GLN A 51 25.24 -23.86 14.25
CA GLN A 51 24.18 -23.87 13.24
C GLN A 51 23.62 -22.46 13.01
N LEU A 52 23.43 -21.64 14.05
CA LEU A 52 23.05 -20.23 13.90
C LEU A 52 24.03 -19.47 12.99
N ILE A 53 25.33 -19.62 13.18
CA ILE A 53 26.34 -18.92 12.38
C ILE A 53 26.40 -19.42 10.95
N GLU A 54 26.34 -20.74 10.73
CA GLU A 54 26.28 -21.31 9.38
C GLU A 54 25.04 -20.86 8.60
N THR A 55 23.86 -20.91 9.24
CA THR A 55 22.63 -20.41 8.62
C THR A 55 22.70 -18.90 8.34
N THR A 56 23.30 -18.11 9.25
CA THR A 56 23.48 -16.66 9.06
C THR A 56 24.40 -16.36 7.86
N LYS A 57 25.48 -17.13 7.70
CA LYS A 57 26.40 -17.02 6.56
C LYS A 57 25.70 -17.36 5.24
N ALA A 58 24.85 -18.38 5.23
CA ALA A 58 24.02 -18.69 4.07
C ALA A 58 23.05 -17.54 3.73
N ILE A 59 22.50 -16.84 4.73
CA ILE A 59 21.64 -15.66 4.48
C ILE A 59 22.40 -14.51 3.85
N ILE A 60 23.63 -14.24 4.29
CA ILE A 60 24.46 -13.17 3.70
C ILE A 60 24.67 -13.42 2.20
N SER A 61 24.74 -14.68 1.75
CA SER A 61 24.79 -14.99 0.31
C SER A 61 23.52 -14.60 -0.47
N TYR A 62 22.39 -14.35 0.21
CA TYR A 62 21.17 -13.81 -0.39
C TYR A 62 21.05 -12.28 -0.28
N TYR A 63 22.10 -11.59 0.21
CA TYR A 63 22.15 -10.13 0.31
C TYR A 63 21.84 -9.46 -1.03
N ASP A 64 22.53 -9.88 -2.08
CA ASP A 64 22.30 -9.41 -3.45
C ASP A 64 20.84 -9.66 -3.86
N GLY A 65 20.24 -10.76 -3.41
CA GLY A 65 18.82 -11.06 -3.67
C GLY A 65 17.84 -10.06 -3.04
N PHE A 66 18.15 -9.46 -1.88
CA PHE A 66 17.32 -8.39 -1.32
C PHE A 66 17.51 -7.06 -2.06
N GLN A 67 18.74 -6.75 -2.45
CA GLN A 67 19.05 -5.58 -3.26
C GLN A 67 18.37 -5.69 -4.64
N ASP A 68 18.43 -6.86 -5.27
CA ASP A 68 17.76 -7.17 -6.53
C ASP A 68 16.23 -6.99 -6.42
N ILE A 69 15.61 -7.44 -5.33
CA ILE A 69 14.18 -7.17 -5.09
C ILE A 69 13.94 -5.66 -4.96
N ALA A 70 14.74 -4.95 -4.17
CA ALA A 70 14.56 -3.51 -4.02
C ALA A 70 14.69 -2.78 -5.37
N ASP A 71 15.66 -3.16 -6.19
CA ASP A 71 15.90 -2.57 -7.52
C ASP A 71 14.81 -2.96 -8.53
N ASN A 72 14.39 -4.23 -8.56
CA ASN A 72 13.35 -4.72 -9.46
C ASN A 72 11.98 -4.10 -9.18
N TYR A 73 11.68 -3.75 -7.93
CA TYR A 73 10.39 -3.15 -7.56
C TYR A 73 10.36 -1.62 -7.65
N LYS A 74 11.48 -0.94 -7.94
CA LYS A 74 11.48 0.50 -8.27
C LYS A 74 10.61 0.79 -9.49
N THR A 75 10.79 0.03 -10.57
CA THR A 75 10.03 0.22 -11.81
C THR A 75 8.52 0.02 -11.62
N PRO A 76 8.02 -1.07 -10.99
CA PRO A 76 6.62 -1.19 -10.60
C PRO A 76 6.06 0.00 -9.83
N VAL A 77 6.80 0.49 -8.81
CA VAL A 77 6.37 1.64 -8.00
C VAL A 77 6.27 2.91 -8.86
N GLU A 78 7.26 3.16 -9.72
CA GLU A 78 7.25 4.31 -10.64
C GLU A 78 6.10 4.22 -11.65
N VAL A 79 5.88 3.06 -12.26
CA VAL A 79 4.77 2.84 -13.20
C VAL A 79 3.43 3.11 -12.54
N ILE A 80 3.20 2.54 -11.34
CA ILE A 80 1.98 2.79 -10.57
C ILE A 80 1.85 4.28 -10.26
N ASN A 81 2.89 4.93 -9.74
CA ASN A 81 2.85 6.35 -9.37
C ASN A 81 2.60 7.27 -10.59
N ASN A 82 3.17 6.93 -11.74
CA ASN A 82 3.06 7.73 -12.96
C ASN A 82 1.72 7.56 -13.68
N THR A 83 0.98 6.50 -13.42
CA THR A 83 -0.26 6.19 -14.16
C THR A 83 -1.51 6.11 -13.28
N ALA A 84 -1.36 6.05 -11.96
CA ALA A 84 -2.49 6.07 -11.03
C ALA A 84 -3.34 7.34 -11.16
N SER A 85 -2.72 8.49 -11.45
CA SER A 85 -3.45 9.74 -11.65
C SER A 85 -4.27 9.75 -12.95
N ASP A 86 -3.76 9.15 -14.03
CA ASP A 86 -4.50 8.95 -15.27
C ASP A 86 -5.74 8.10 -15.03
N LEU A 87 -5.58 6.99 -14.30
CA LEU A 87 -6.66 6.06 -13.99
C LEU A 87 -7.68 6.66 -13.02
N SER A 88 -7.22 7.45 -12.04
CA SER A 88 -8.09 8.23 -11.14
C SER A 88 -8.95 9.20 -11.94
N ARG A 89 -8.35 9.99 -12.84
CA ARG A 89 -9.08 10.93 -13.70
C ARG A 89 -10.01 10.23 -14.68
N GLY A 90 -9.64 9.06 -15.20
CA GLY A 90 -10.50 8.25 -16.05
C GLY A 90 -11.69 7.66 -15.29
N ALA A 91 -11.50 7.23 -14.04
CA ALA A 91 -12.59 6.76 -13.20
C ALA A 91 -13.53 7.91 -12.79
N ASP A 92 -12.97 9.08 -12.47
CA ASP A 92 -13.71 10.28 -12.07
C ASP A 92 -14.78 10.68 -13.09
N ILE A 93 -14.42 10.91 -14.36
CA ILE A 93 -15.39 11.23 -15.42
C ILE A 93 -16.47 10.14 -15.60
N ILE A 94 -16.11 8.87 -15.45
CA ILE A 94 -17.07 7.77 -15.58
C ILE A 94 -18.07 7.77 -14.42
N LEU A 95 -17.60 8.05 -13.21
CA LEU A 95 -18.46 8.16 -12.02
C LEU A 95 -19.33 9.41 -12.08
N THR A 96 -18.80 10.57 -12.47
CA THR A 96 -19.58 11.81 -12.66
C THR A 96 -20.70 11.59 -13.68
N LEU A 97 -20.41 11.00 -14.85
CA LEU A 97 -21.44 10.73 -15.85
C LEU A 97 -22.49 9.72 -15.37
N ALA A 98 -22.08 8.72 -14.59
CA ALA A 98 -22.99 7.74 -14.00
C ALA A 98 -23.92 8.37 -12.95
N GLU A 99 -23.39 9.26 -12.12
CA GLU A 99 -24.14 10.05 -11.13
C GLU A 99 -25.17 10.95 -11.81
N LEU A 100 -24.75 11.77 -12.78
CA LEU A 100 -25.66 12.66 -13.52
C LEU A 100 -26.77 11.90 -14.26
N ALA A 101 -26.44 10.75 -14.87
CA ALA A 101 -27.44 9.89 -15.50
C ALA A 101 -28.40 9.30 -14.47
N GLN A 102 -27.90 8.92 -13.29
CA GLN A 102 -28.73 8.39 -12.21
C GLN A 102 -29.69 9.44 -11.68
N GLU A 103 -29.23 10.67 -11.45
CA GLU A 103 -30.05 11.80 -11.02
C GLU A 103 -31.12 12.17 -12.06
N ASP A 104 -30.74 12.32 -13.34
CA ASP A 104 -31.70 12.63 -14.41
C ASP A 104 -32.75 11.52 -14.60
N SER A 105 -32.39 10.26 -14.29
CA SER A 105 -33.31 9.14 -14.41
C SER A 105 -34.50 9.25 -13.45
N LYS A 106 -34.32 9.93 -12.30
CA LYS A 106 -35.32 10.03 -11.23
C LYS A 106 -35.91 8.66 -10.86
N GLY A 107 -35.03 7.65 -10.81
CA GLY A 107 -35.38 6.27 -10.47
C GLY A 107 -36.01 5.44 -11.60
N GLN A 108 -36.15 6.00 -12.81
CA GLN A 108 -36.70 5.29 -13.96
C GLN A 108 -35.61 4.55 -14.74
N THR A 109 -36.00 3.50 -15.45
CA THR A 109 -35.08 2.85 -16.39
C THR A 109 -34.89 3.74 -17.61
N LYS A 110 -33.65 4.18 -17.87
CA LYS A 110 -33.27 5.02 -19.01
C LYS A 110 -31.93 4.60 -19.57
N GLN A 111 -31.71 4.89 -20.85
CA GLN A 111 -30.43 4.70 -21.51
C GLN A 111 -29.97 6.03 -22.08
N TYR A 112 -28.72 6.37 -21.80
CA TYR A 112 -28.06 7.59 -22.25
C TYR A 112 -26.96 7.24 -23.23
N ASN A 113 -26.96 7.91 -24.38
CA ASN A 113 -25.87 7.86 -25.35
C ASN A 113 -24.87 9.02 -25.14
N GLY A 114 -23.75 9.00 -25.85
CA GLY A 114 -22.68 10.00 -25.69
C GLY A 114 -23.12 11.46 -25.79
N ALA A 115 -24.06 11.79 -26.69
CA ALA A 115 -24.55 13.16 -26.85
C ALA A 115 -25.44 13.60 -25.69
N GLU A 116 -26.26 12.70 -25.15
CA GLU A 116 -27.09 12.95 -23.97
C GLU A 116 -26.22 13.14 -22.72
N LEU A 117 -25.16 12.34 -22.58
CA LEU A 117 -24.18 12.47 -21.49
C LEU A 117 -23.43 13.81 -21.54
N GLU A 118 -23.04 14.27 -22.74
CA GLU A 118 -22.45 15.60 -22.91
C GLU A 118 -23.42 16.74 -22.55
N LEU A 119 -24.71 16.56 -22.80
CA LEU A 119 -25.73 17.52 -22.40
C LEU A 119 -25.91 17.56 -20.88
N LEU A 120 -25.90 16.40 -20.20
CA LEU A 120 -25.97 16.34 -18.74
C LEU A 120 -24.79 17.09 -18.10
N LEU A 121 -23.56 16.91 -18.58
CA LEU A 121 -22.39 17.65 -18.08
C LEU A 121 -22.52 19.17 -18.25
N LYS A 122 -23.09 19.63 -19.37
CA LYS A 122 -23.32 21.06 -19.60
C LYS A 122 -24.36 21.62 -18.63
N ASN A 123 -25.45 20.88 -18.43
CA ASN A 123 -26.50 21.29 -17.51
C ASN A 123 -25.99 21.34 -16.07
N ASP A 124 -25.17 20.37 -15.68
CA ASP A 124 -24.53 20.32 -14.36
C ASP A 124 -23.62 21.53 -14.12
N ALA A 125 -22.74 21.86 -15.08
CA ALA A 125 -21.89 23.05 -15.03
C ALA A 125 -22.70 24.36 -14.88
N ILE A 126 -23.83 24.47 -15.62
CA ILE A 126 -24.74 25.62 -15.54
C ILE A 126 -25.45 25.68 -14.20
N ASN A 127 -26.01 24.57 -13.72
CA ASN A 127 -26.84 24.54 -12.51
C ASN A 127 -26.04 24.81 -11.24
N ASN A 128 -24.73 24.53 -11.27
CA ASN A 128 -23.84 24.65 -10.14
C ASN A 128 -22.79 25.77 -10.30
N ASP A 129 -22.94 26.64 -11.32
CA ASP A 129 -22.12 27.83 -11.56
C ASP A 129 -20.60 27.55 -11.59
N TYR A 130 -20.17 26.45 -12.22
CA TYR A 130 -18.77 26.07 -12.32
C TYR A 130 -18.33 25.73 -13.76
N PRO A 131 -17.03 25.81 -14.09
CA PRO A 131 -16.54 25.56 -15.45
C PRO A 131 -16.80 24.13 -15.92
N LEU A 132 -17.20 23.94 -17.18
CA LEU A 132 -17.34 22.62 -17.78
C LEU A 132 -16.03 21.81 -17.63
N GLY A 133 -16.03 20.87 -16.68
CA GLY A 133 -14.82 20.18 -16.21
C GLY A 133 -14.16 19.28 -17.25
N TYR A 134 -14.87 18.93 -18.32
CA TYR A 134 -14.43 17.92 -19.28
C TYR A 134 -14.73 18.33 -20.74
N ASP A 135 -13.75 18.16 -21.61
CA ASP A 135 -13.93 18.21 -23.07
C ASP A 135 -13.96 16.78 -23.62
N LEU A 136 -15.17 16.28 -23.86
CA LEU A 136 -15.41 14.97 -24.47
C LEU A 136 -15.40 15.07 -26.00
N LYS A 137 -14.73 14.10 -26.64
CA LYS A 137 -14.68 13.89 -28.09
C LYS A 137 -14.82 12.40 -28.40
N ASN A 138 -15.28 12.10 -29.62
CA ASN A 138 -15.49 10.71 -30.09
C ASN A 138 -16.24 9.85 -29.07
N ASN A 139 -17.24 10.45 -28.40
CA ASN A 139 -17.92 9.85 -27.27
C ASN A 139 -18.88 8.75 -27.73
N THR A 140 -18.56 7.53 -27.34
CA THR A 140 -19.33 6.31 -27.58
C THR A 140 -19.82 5.69 -26.27
N LEU A 141 -19.66 6.38 -25.14
CA LEU A 141 -20.15 5.93 -23.85
C LEU A 141 -21.66 5.75 -23.89
N GLN A 142 -22.10 4.67 -23.24
CA GLN A 142 -23.51 4.37 -22.99
C GLN A 142 -23.68 4.09 -21.51
N ILE A 143 -24.65 4.75 -20.90
CA ILE A 143 -25.03 4.54 -19.51
C ILE A 143 -26.47 4.04 -19.48
N GLN A 144 -26.68 2.87 -18.91
CA GLN A 144 -28.00 2.32 -18.65
C GLN A 144 -28.28 2.43 -17.16
N VAL A 145 -29.33 3.14 -16.82
CA VAL A 145 -29.80 3.33 -15.45
C VAL A 145 -31.07 2.53 -15.26
N SER A 146 -31.21 1.94 -14.08
CA SER A 146 -32.42 1.33 -13.56
C SER A 146 -32.62 1.75 -12.10
N ALA A 147 -33.68 1.27 -11.46
CA ALA A 147 -33.98 1.60 -10.07
C ALA A 147 -32.88 1.16 -9.07
N ASP A 148 -32.11 0.12 -9.41
CA ASP A 148 -31.15 -0.53 -8.53
C ASP A 148 -29.74 -0.68 -9.12
N SER A 149 -29.50 -0.19 -10.35
CA SER A 149 -28.20 -0.30 -10.98
C SER A 149 -27.90 0.75 -12.04
N VAL A 150 -26.60 1.02 -12.22
CA VAL A 150 -26.02 1.82 -13.30
C VAL A 150 -24.96 0.98 -14.01
N LYS A 151 -25.13 0.80 -15.32
CA LYS A 151 -24.20 0.07 -16.19
C LYS A 151 -23.55 1.03 -17.18
N VAL A 152 -22.23 1.02 -17.26
CA VAL A 152 -21.44 1.85 -18.16
C VAL A 152 -20.62 0.99 -19.13
N THR A 153 -20.62 1.37 -20.41
CA THR A 153 -19.75 0.78 -21.43
C THR A 153 -19.43 1.78 -22.53
N GLY A 154 -18.40 1.53 -23.33
CA GLY A 154 -18.02 2.35 -24.48
C GLY A 154 -16.72 3.10 -24.20
N SER A 155 -16.46 4.16 -24.97
CA SER A 155 -15.22 4.94 -24.85
C SER A 155 -15.41 6.41 -25.16
N ALA A 156 -14.54 7.25 -24.64
CA ALA A 156 -14.46 8.66 -25.02
C ALA A 156 -13.01 9.13 -24.99
N ASP A 157 -12.70 10.10 -25.85
CA ASP A 157 -11.49 10.91 -25.71
C ASP A 157 -11.85 12.08 -24.79
N VAL A 158 -11.07 12.26 -23.73
CA VAL A 158 -11.34 13.20 -22.64
C VAL A 158 -10.15 14.13 -22.48
N ALA A 159 -10.41 15.43 -22.36
CA ALA A 159 -9.47 16.39 -21.82
C ALA A 159 -10.06 17.04 -20.57
N TYR A 160 -9.22 17.33 -19.58
CA TYR A 160 -9.64 17.77 -18.25
C TYR A 160 -9.41 19.27 -18.11
N TRP A 161 -10.38 19.97 -17.55
CA TRP A 161 -10.24 21.40 -17.26
C TRP A 161 -9.01 21.63 -16.38
N ASP A 162 -8.19 22.60 -16.74
CA ASP A 162 -6.92 22.92 -16.07
C ASP A 162 -6.87 24.37 -15.63
N ALA A 163 -7.28 25.29 -16.51
CA ALA A 163 -7.27 26.72 -16.23
C ALA A 163 -8.28 27.47 -17.08
N PHE A 164 -8.56 28.72 -16.70
CA PHE A 164 -9.20 29.69 -17.58
C PHE A 164 -8.18 30.23 -18.59
N LYS A 165 -8.64 30.56 -19.79
CA LYS A 165 -7.84 31.35 -20.74
C LYS A 165 -7.88 32.83 -20.31
N GLU A 166 -6.71 33.43 -20.04
CA GLU A 166 -6.58 34.86 -19.76
C GLU A 166 -6.61 35.72 -21.04
N PRO A 167 -7.17 36.94 -21.00
CA PRO A 167 -8.53 37.28 -20.60
C PRO A 167 -9.36 37.76 -21.81
N ASN A 168 -10.60 37.29 -21.92
CA ASN A 168 -11.70 38.07 -22.49
C ASN A 168 -12.83 37.99 -21.44
N SER A 169 -13.03 39.09 -20.70
CA SER A 169 -14.15 39.36 -19.76
C SER A 169 -14.89 38.14 -19.19
N TRP A 170 -14.60 37.77 -17.94
CA TRP A 170 -15.39 36.76 -17.22
C TRP A 170 -16.84 37.21 -17.10
N ASP A 171 -17.76 36.34 -17.50
CA ASP A 171 -19.20 36.62 -17.50
C ASP A 171 -19.95 35.55 -16.70
N TRP A 172 -19.74 35.56 -15.38
CA TRP A 172 -20.37 34.65 -14.43
C TRP A 172 -21.90 34.72 -14.41
N GLY A 173 -22.49 35.79 -14.97
CA GLY A 173 -23.94 35.94 -15.09
C GLY A 173 -24.54 35.25 -16.32
N ASN A 174 -23.69 34.71 -17.20
CA ASN A 174 -24.11 34.07 -18.44
C ASN A 174 -23.90 32.55 -18.38
N PRO A 175 -24.97 31.74 -18.32
CA PRO A 175 -24.88 30.28 -18.33
C PRO A 175 -24.04 29.70 -19.46
N ASP A 176 -24.08 30.31 -20.65
CA ASP A 176 -23.31 29.84 -21.80
C ASP A 176 -21.80 30.00 -21.58
N TRP A 177 -21.38 30.95 -20.73
CA TRP A 177 -19.97 31.15 -20.41
C TRP A 177 -19.35 29.93 -19.72
N TYR A 178 -20.10 29.25 -18.84
CA TYR A 178 -19.66 28.03 -18.15
C TYR A 178 -19.44 26.84 -19.08
N THR A 179 -20.03 26.86 -20.28
CA THR A 179 -20.01 25.73 -21.21
C THR A 179 -19.28 26.00 -22.52
N ASP A 180 -18.93 27.27 -22.82
CA ASP A 180 -18.09 27.62 -23.96
C ASP A 180 -16.64 27.18 -23.71
N LYS A 181 -16.26 26.08 -24.37
CA LYS A 181 -14.91 25.51 -24.34
C LYS A 181 -13.81 26.50 -24.76
N ASN A 182 -14.16 27.59 -25.46
CA ASN A 182 -13.20 28.65 -25.80
C ASN A 182 -12.75 29.45 -24.58
N ASN A 183 -13.45 29.40 -23.46
CA ASN A 183 -13.09 30.07 -22.21
C ASN A 183 -12.05 29.27 -21.38
N PHE A 184 -11.84 27.99 -21.70
CA PHE A 184 -11.06 27.08 -20.87
C PHE A 184 -9.83 26.50 -21.57
N VAL A 185 -8.82 26.20 -20.77
CA VAL A 185 -7.68 25.35 -21.12
C VAL A 185 -7.98 23.94 -20.64
N TYR A 186 -7.94 22.98 -21.55
CA TYR A 186 -8.05 21.56 -21.23
C TYR A 186 -6.69 20.88 -21.40
N ALA A 187 -6.29 20.12 -20.40
CA ALA A 187 -5.01 19.41 -20.33
C ALA A 187 -5.21 17.90 -20.13
N ASN A 188 -4.10 17.19 -20.03
CA ASN A 188 -4.02 15.77 -19.68
C ASN A 188 -4.94 14.86 -20.52
N GLN A 189 -4.93 15.08 -21.84
CA GLN A 189 -5.74 14.33 -22.79
C GLN A 189 -5.53 12.82 -22.64
N ALA A 190 -6.62 12.07 -22.63
CA ALA A 190 -6.60 10.63 -22.53
C ALA A 190 -7.82 10.00 -23.22
N LYS A 191 -7.65 8.78 -23.71
CA LYS A 191 -8.75 7.92 -24.12
C LYS A 191 -9.17 7.04 -22.96
N VAL A 192 -10.44 7.14 -22.55
CA VAL A 192 -11.04 6.31 -21.51
C VAL A 192 -11.91 5.25 -22.19
N ASN A 193 -11.70 3.98 -21.83
CA ASN A 193 -12.46 2.84 -22.32
C ASN A 193 -13.05 2.05 -21.15
N VAL A 194 -14.36 1.82 -21.20
CA VAL A 194 -15.11 1.13 -20.15
C VAL A 194 -15.75 -0.13 -20.71
N THR A 195 -15.46 -1.25 -20.06
CA THR A 195 -16.05 -2.55 -20.38
C THR A 195 -16.95 -2.98 -19.24
N ASN A 196 -18.27 -3.00 -19.48
CA ASN A 196 -19.29 -3.56 -18.59
C ASN A 196 -19.13 -3.20 -17.10
N LEU A 197 -18.83 -1.94 -16.78
CA LEU A 197 -18.80 -1.50 -15.38
C LEU A 197 -20.24 -1.45 -14.87
N LEU A 198 -20.58 -2.27 -13.87
CA LEU A 198 -21.92 -2.34 -13.28
C LEU A 198 -21.83 -2.00 -11.79
N ILE A 199 -22.55 -0.95 -11.41
CA ILE A 199 -22.71 -0.50 -10.03
C ILE A 199 -24.16 -0.79 -9.63
N GLU A 200 -24.34 -1.56 -8.56
CA GLU A 200 -25.64 -1.90 -8.00
C GLU A 200 -25.78 -1.18 -6.66
N ALA A 201 -26.89 -0.47 -6.46
CA ALA A 201 -27.19 0.24 -5.22
C ALA A 201 -28.70 0.48 -5.11
N PRO A 202 -29.26 0.58 -3.89
CA PRO A 202 -30.69 0.82 -3.71
C PRO A 202 -31.05 2.31 -3.88
N PHE A 203 -30.81 2.87 -5.07
CA PHE A 203 -30.90 4.32 -5.35
C PHE A 203 -32.25 4.94 -4.96
N VAL A 204 -33.34 4.23 -5.21
CA VAL A 204 -34.72 4.73 -4.98
C VAL A 204 -35.32 4.27 -3.66
N ALA A 205 -34.63 3.42 -2.90
CA ALA A 205 -35.21 2.81 -1.71
C ALA A 205 -34.94 3.67 -0.47
N SER A 206 -35.99 3.87 0.34
CA SER A 206 -35.83 4.53 1.63
C SER A 206 -35.23 3.58 2.66
N GLN A 207 -33.97 3.79 3.03
CA GLN A 207 -33.22 2.94 3.97
C GLN A 207 -32.34 3.79 4.88
N SER A 208 -31.97 3.26 6.04
CA SER A 208 -30.89 3.80 6.88
C SER A 208 -29.55 3.11 6.62
N THR A 209 -29.53 2.00 5.88
CA THR A 209 -28.32 1.28 5.49
C THR A 209 -28.35 1.05 3.98
N TYR A 210 -27.37 1.58 3.27
CA TYR A 210 -27.22 1.45 1.83
C TYR A 210 -26.07 0.51 1.55
N ASN A 211 -26.34 -0.56 0.81
CA ASN A 211 -25.31 -1.48 0.35
C ASN A 211 -25.09 -1.25 -1.14
N PHE A 212 -23.85 -1.04 -1.51
CA PHE A 212 -23.40 -0.82 -2.88
C PHE A 212 -22.57 -2.01 -3.31
N LYS A 213 -22.61 -2.32 -4.59
CA LYS A 213 -21.81 -3.38 -5.18
C LYS A 213 -21.26 -2.94 -6.53
N ILE A 214 -19.99 -3.22 -6.76
CA ILE A 214 -19.39 -3.17 -8.09
C ILE A 214 -19.30 -4.62 -8.55
N ALA A 215 -20.05 -4.99 -9.57
CA ALA A 215 -20.08 -6.35 -10.06
C ALA A 215 -18.76 -6.73 -10.74
N ASN A 216 -18.40 -8.00 -10.66
CA ASN A 216 -17.24 -8.54 -11.35
C ASN A 216 -17.35 -8.41 -12.88
N GLY A 217 -16.21 -8.52 -13.57
CA GLY A 217 -16.11 -8.43 -15.03
C GLY A 217 -15.99 -7.00 -15.58
N GLY A 218 -16.26 -5.98 -14.76
CA GLY A 218 -16.09 -4.58 -15.13
C GLY A 218 -14.62 -4.16 -15.24
N SER A 219 -14.30 -3.24 -16.16
CA SER A 219 -12.98 -2.60 -16.23
C SER A 219 -12.99 -1.18 -16.79
N ILE A 220 -12.05 -0.37 -16.33
CA ILE A 220 -11.74 0.97 -16.87
C ILE A 220 -10.28 0.95 -17.34
N GLU A 221 -10.05 1.24 -18.61
CA GLU A 221 -8.72 1.42 -19.21
C GLU A 221 -8.57 2.88 -19.63
N VAL A 222 -7.40 3.47 -19.33
CA VAL A 222 -7.02 4.81 -19.75
C VAL A 222 -5.75 4.72 -20.59
N THR A 223 -5.75 5.38 -21.74
CA THR A 223 -4.56 5.60 -22.56
C THR A 223 -4.27 7.09 -22.62
N ASN A 224 -3.18 7.55 -22.02
CA ASN A 224 -2.85 8.97 -21.99
C ASN A 224 -2.24 9.48 -23.31
N ALA A 225 -2.02 10.79 -23.43
CA ALA A 225 -1.47 11.44 -24.63
C ALA A 225 -0.10 10.91 -25.11
N VAL A 226 0.68 10.27 -24.23
CA VAL A 226 1.96 9.62 -24.59
C VAL A 226 1.81 8.11 -24.81
N ASN A 227 0.59 7.63 -25.02
CA ASN A 227 0.21 6.23 -25.27
C ASN A 227 0.54 5.25 -24.13
N LYS A 228 0.71 5.75 -22.90
CA LYS A 228 0.81 4.86 -21.73
C LYS A 228 -0.58 4.42 -21.32
N LYS A 229 -0.72 3.11 -21.11
CA LYS A 229 -1.97 2.47 -20.69
C LYS A 229 -1.96 2.16 -19.21
N ALA A 230 -3.09 2.36 -18.55
CA ALA A 230 -3.38 1.85 -17.22
C ALA A 230 -4.81 1.34 -17.15
N LYS A 231 -5.01 0.23 -16.45
CA LYS A 231 -6.32 -0.43 -16.39
C LYS A 231 -6.61 -0.93 -14.98
N PHE A 232 -7.83 -0.70 -14.52
CA PHE A 232 -8.42 -1.43 -13.40
C PHE A 232 -9.47 -2.41 -13.90
N SER A 233 -9.48 -3.62 -13.34
CA SER A 233 -10.53 -4.61 -13.57
C SER A 233 -10.92 -5.35 -12.30
N PHE A 234 -12.17 -5.80 -12.23
CA PHE A 234 -12.73 -6.50 -11.09
C PHE A 234 -12.95 -7.97 -11.42
N THR A 235 -12.25 -8.87 -10.74
CA THR A 235 -12.43 -10.33 -10.90
C THR A 235 -13.38 -10.94 -9.88
N ALA A 236 -13.76 -10.16 -8.86
CA ALA A 236 -14.75 -10.52 -7.87
C ALA A 236 -15.64 -9.31 -7.55
N ASP A 237 -16.82 -9.58 -7.01
CA ASP A 237 -17.72 -8.51 -6.58
C ASP A 237 -17.10 -7.73 -5.43
N SER A 238 -17.10 -6.40 -5.58
CA SER A 238 -16.66 -5.47 -4.55
C SER A 238 -17.88 -4.83 -3.90
N THR A 239 -17.79 -4.47 -2.63
CA THR A 239 -18.93 -3.99 -1.85
C THR A 239 -18.59 -2.70 -1.11
N ALA A 240 -19.54 -1.77 -1.03
CA ALA A 240 -19.49 -0.66 -0.10
C ALA A 240 -20.78 -0.61 0.72
N LYS A 241 -20.73 0.07 1.87
CA LYS A 241 -21.88 0.28 2.74
C LYS A 241 -21.80 1.65 3.38
N LEU A 242 -22.95 2.33 3.45
CA LEU A 242 -23.16 3.56 4.20
C LEU A 242 -24.30 3.36 5.20
N VAL A 243 -24.15 3.89 6.42
CA VAL A 243 -25.19 3.83 7.46
C VAL A 243 -25.53 5.24 7.92
N HIS A 244 -26.77 5.66 7.69
CA HIS A 244 -27.32 6.94 8.12
C HIS A 244 -28.16 6.76 9.40
N PRO A 245 -28.30 7.81 10.22
CA PRO A 245 -29.11 7.76 11.44
C PRO A 245 -30.62 7.73 11.15
N VAL A 246 -31.04 8.19 9.96
CA VAL A 246 -32.44 8.28 9.55
C VAL A 246 -32.74 7.46 8.30
N VAL A 247 -34.01 7.09 8.14
CA VAL A 247 -34.52 6.42 6.93
C VAL A 247 -34.99 7.51 5.96
N ALA A 248 -34.28 7.66 4.85
CA ALA A 248 -34.65 8.48 3.69
C ALA A 248 -34.21 7.73 2.44
N THR A 249 -34.41 8.25 1.22
CA THR A 249 -33.68 7.79 0.01
C THR A 249 -32.28 8.42 -0.01
N LEU A 250 -31.34 7.90 -0.81
CA LEU A 250 -29.95 8.38 -0.81
C LEU A 250 -29.85 9.87 -1.15
N GLU A 251 -30.62 10.32 -2.16
CA GLU A 251 -30.74 11.72 -2.60
C GLU A 251 -31.33 12.66 -1.53
N ASN A 252 -32.10 12.12 -0.57
CA ASN A 252 -32.81 12.89 0.45
C ASN A 252 -32.17 12.72 1.85
N GLN A 253 -30.94 12.20 1.93
CA GLN A 253 -30.21 12.13 3.19
C GLN A 253 -29.72 13.51 3.62
N GLU A 254 -30.36 14.10 4.63
CA GLU A 254 -29.91 15.39 5.20
C GLU A 254 -28.83 15.23 6.28
N THR A 255 -28.61 14.00 6.75
CA THR A 255 -27.64 13.71 7.82
C THR A 255 -26.46 12.91 7.28
N GLU A 256 -25.26 13.31 7.69
CA GLU A 256 -24.03 12.58 7.40
C GLU A 256 -24.10 11.10 7.86
N PRO A 257 -23.42 10.18 7.16
CA PRO A 257 -23.37 8.78 7.56
C PRO A 257 -22.59 8.61 8.87
N THR A 258 -23.10 7.74 9.73
CA THR A 258 -22.49 7.32 11.00
C THR A 258 -21.48 6.19 10.84
N GLN A 259 -21.56 5.42 9.74
CA GLN A 259 -20.61 4.38 9.39
C GLN A 259 -20.44 4.30 7.87
N ALA A 260 -19.23 3.97 7.43
CA ALA A 260 -18.95 3.58 6.06
C ALA A 260 -17.98 2.41 6.02
N SER A 261 -18.14 1.52 5.06
CA SER A 261 -17.16 0.46 4.79
C SER A 261 -17.02 0.25 3.29
N LEU A 262 -15.82 -0.02 2.81
CA LEU A 262 -15.53 -0.43 1.44
C LEU A 262 -14.69 -1.70 1.49
N VAL A 263 -14.99 -2.64 0.59
CA VAL A 263 -14.19 -3.84 0.35
C VAL A 263 -14.09 -4.06 -1.15
N LEU A 264 -12.95 -3.68 -1.74
CA LEU A 264 -12.60 -4.03 -3.10
C LEU A 264 -11.96 -5.41 -3.12
N LYS A 265 -12.56 -6.35 -3.85
CA LYS A 265 -12.06 -7.73 -3.98
C LYS A 265 -11.66 -8.03 -5.40
N GLY A 266 -10.56 -8.76 -5.54
CA GLY A 266 -10.08 -9.21 -6.85
C GLY A 266 -9.80 -8.06 -7.81
N LEU A 267 -9.32 -6.93 -7.29
CA LEU A 267 -8.97 -5.76 -8.09
C LEU A 267 -7.63 -6.00 -8.78
N ILE A 268 -7.58 -5.87 -10.10
CA ILE A 268 -6.36 -6.01 -10.88
C ILE A 268 -6.01 -4.66 -11.49
N PHE A 269 -4.79 -4.19 -11.22
CA PHE A 269 -4.14 -3.08 -11.89
C PHE A 269 -3.17 -3.61 -12.94
N GLU A 270 -3.23 -3.08 -14.16
CA GLU A 270 -2.32 -3.42 -15.26
C GLU A 270 -1.78 -2.14 -15.92
N SER A 271 -0.47 -2.01 -16.03
CA SER A 271 0.18 -0.92 -16.79
C SER A 271 1.58 -1.36 -17.26
N GLY A 272 1.81 -1.35 -18.58
CA GLY A 272 3.03 -1.93 -19.15
C GLY A 272 3.22 -3.40 -18.71
N ASP A 273 4.41 -3.73 -18.20
CA ASP A 273 4.74 -5.06 -17.67
C ASP A 273 4.37 -5.25 -16.19
N VAL A 274 3.70 -4.28 -15.58
CA VAL A 274 3.34 -4.29 -14.16
C VAL A 274 1.91 -4.78 -13.99
N LYS A 275 1.75 -5.81 -13.17
CA LYS A 275 0.45 -6.34 -12.78
C LYS A 275 0.33 -6.47 -11.27
N ALA A 276 -0.50 -5.64 -10.66
CA ALA A 276 -0.85 -5.79 -9.24
C ALA A 276 -2.22 -6.45 -9.12
N THR A 277 -2.28 -7.58 -8.42
CA THR A 277 -3.51 -8.29 -8.10
C THR A 277 -3.81 -8.10 -6.62
N LEU A 278 -4.75 -7.21 -6.32
CA LEU A 278 -5.17 -6.89 -4.97
C LEU A 278 -6.35 -7.80 -4.59
N SER A 279 -6.07 -8.78 -3.73
CA SER A 279 -7.09 -9.69 -3.21
C SER A 279 -8.08 -8.96 -2.30
N GLU A 280 -7.61 -7.93 -1.60
CA GLU A 280 -8.43 -7.11 -0.70
C GLU A 280 -7.88 -5.68 -0.61
N VAL A 281 -8.72 -4.68 -0.87
CA VAL A 281 -8.54 -3.30 -0.38
C VAL A 281 -9.77 -2.96 0.43
N SER A 282 -9.63 -2.86 1.75
CA SER A 282 -10.77 -2.59 2.62
C SER A 282 -10.52 -1.42 3.54
N PHE A 283 -11.56 -0.63 3.80
CA PHE A 283 -11.56 0.36 4.87
C PHE A 283 -12.86 0.32 5.63
N ASP A 284 -12.79 0.62 6.92
CA ASP A 284 -13.94 0.86 7.79
C ASP A 284 -13.81 2.22 8.46
N ALA A 285 -14.92 2.95 8.48
CA ALA A 285 -15.03 4.26 9.07
C ALA A 285 -16.28 4.37 9.94
N LYS A 286 -16.21 5.19 10.99
CA LYS A 286 -17.35 5.49 11.87
C LYS A 286 -17.32 6.93 12.35
N ALA A 287 -18.48 7.45 12.69
CA ALA A 287 -18.62 8.78 13.26
C ALA A 287 -17.92 8.86 14.62
N VAL A 288 -17.17 9.93 14.81
CA VAL A 288 -16.40 10.24 16.01
C VAL A 288 -16.66 11.68 16.39
N LYS A 289 -16.88 11.93 17.68
CA LYS A 289 -17.12 13.26 18.22
C LYS A 289 -15.83 13.89 18.68
N PHE A 290 -15.54 15.08 18.20
CA PHE A 290 -14.40 15.90 18.60
C PHE A 290 -14.88 17.14 19.35
N SER A 291 -14.26 17.48 20.46
CA SER A 291 -14.57 18.70 21.23
C SER A 291 -13.37 19.62 21.29
N ASN A 292 -13.51 20.87 20.87
CA ASN A 292 -12.45 21.88 21.06
C ASN A 292 -12.58 22.65 22.38
N GLY A 293 -13.41 22.17 23.31
CA GLY A 293 -13.70 22.83 24.59
C GLY A 293 -14.80 23.90 24.51
N GLN A 294 -15.27 24.26 23.30
CA GLN A 294 -16.39 25.17 23.06
C GLN A 294 -17.52 24.51 22.27
N LEU A 295 -17.17 23.74 21.25
CA LEU A 295 -18.08 23.06 20.35
C LEU A 295 -17.71 21.58 20.24
N THR A 296 -18.72 20.76 19.98
CA THR A 296 -18.51 19.37 19.56
C THR A 296 -18.89 19.25 18.09
N SER A 297 -17.99 18.72 17.28
CA SER A 297 -18.26 18.33 15.90
C SER A 297 -18.22 16.81 15.78
N GLU A 298 -18.99 16.27 14.84
CA GLU A 298 -18.96 14.85 14.49
C GLU A 298 -18.34 14.69 13.11
N GLN A 299 -17.45 13.71 12.94
CA GLN A 299 -16.82 13.43 11.66
C GLN A 299 -16.65 11.93 11.48
N LEU A 300 -16.82 11.43 10.26
CA LEU A 300 -16.54 10.06 9.90
C LEU A 300 -15.01 9.83 9.84
N ILE A 301 -14.49 8.96 10.70
CA ILE A 301 -13.05 8.66 10.80
C ILE A 301 -12.79 7.23 10.32
N PRO A 302 -11.96 7.04 9.28
CA PRO A 302 -11.42 5.73 8.93
C PRO A 302 -10.59 5.20 10.11
N TYR A 303 -10.96 4.03 10.62
CA TYR A 303 -10.31 3.43 11.78
C TYR A 303 -9.63 2.10 11.46
N GLN A 304 -9.90 1.52 10.30
CA GLN A 304 -9.20 0.33 9.81
C GLN A 304 -9.01 0.45 8.31
N LEU A 305 -7.81 0.13 7.83
CA LEU A 305 -7.45 0.00 6.43
C LEU A 305 -6.69 -1.31 6.27
N THR A 306 -7.01 -2.08 5.24
CA THR A 306 -6.32 -3.30 4.86
C THR A 306 -6.00 -3.27 3.37
N LEU A 307 -4.78 -3.68 3.01
CA LEU A 307 -4.31 -3.83 1.65
C LEU A 307 -3.59 -5.17 1.54
N LYS A 308 -4.20 -6.11 0.81
CA LYS A 308 -3.64 -7.43 0.54
C LYS A 308 -3.60 -7.71 -0.94
N GLY A 309 -2.51 -8.29 -1.39
CA GLY A 309 -2.37 -8.72 -2.77
C GLY A 309 -0.97 -9.12 -3.12
N GLN A 310 -0.72 -9.17 -4.42
CA GLN A 310 0.57 -9.48 -5.00
C GLN A 310 0.89 -8.49 -6.12
N VAL A 311 2.13 -8.08 -6.22
CA VAL A 311 2.66 -7.34 -7.36
C VAL A 311 3.55 -8.29 -8.14
N ALA A 312 3.19 -8.54 -9.39
CA ALA A 312 3.98 -9.30 -10.33
C ALA A 312 4.69 -8.36 -11.30
N TYR A 313 6.00 -8.58 -11.47
CA TYR A 313 6.83 -7.90 -12.45
C TYR A 313 7.82 -8.90 -13.04
N LEU A 314 7.83 -9.03 -14.37
CA LEU A 314 8.59 -10.06 -15.08
C LEU A 314 8.27 -11.47 -14.53
N GLN A 315 9.26 -12.18 -14.00
CA GLN A 315 9.10 -13.52 -13.40
C GLN A 315 9.00 -13.50 -11.87
N GLU A 316 8.91 -12.32 -11.27
CA GLU A 316 8.95 -12.14 -9.81
C GLU A 316 7.58 -11.74 -9.28
N VAL A 317 7.27 -12.25 -8.09
CA VAL A 317 6.01 -11.98 -7.39
C VAL A 317 6.34 -11.63 -5.96
N LEU A 318 5.81 -10.49 -5.51
CA LEU A 318 5.91 -10.00 -4.14
C LEU A 318 4.50 -9.92 -3.57
N ASP A 319 4.28 -10.66 -2.49
CA ASP A 319 3.06 -10.59 -1.69
C ASP A 319 3.14 -9.41 -0.73
N LEU A 320 2.01 -8.73 -0.57
CA LEU A 320 1.79 -7.62 0.34
C LEU A 320 0.59 -7.93 1.24
N ASP A 321 0.77 -7.76 2.54
CA ASP A 321 -0.30 -7.73 3.53
C ASP A 321 -0.03 -6.56 4.47
N ALA A 322 -0.75 -5.45 4.26
CA ALA A 322 -0.61 -4.24 5.04
C ALA A 322 -1.94 -3.89 5.72
N SER A 323 -1.85 -3.41 6.95
CA SER A 323 -2.98 -2.86 7.67
C SER A 323 -2.60 -1.65 8.52
N ILE A 324 -3.54 -0.73 8.64
CA ILE A 324 -3.50 0.37 9.61
C ILE A 324 -4.76 0.26 10.45
N LYS A 325 -4.61 0.32 11.78
CA LYS A 325 -5.74 0.27 12.70
C LYS A 325 -5.61 1.34 13.77
N LEU A 326 -6.68 2.12 13.96
CA LEU A 326 -6.81 3.03 15.10
C LEU A 326 -7.26 2.25 16.33
N ASN A 327 -6.56 2.47 17.43
CA ASN A 327 -6.80 1.85 18.73
C ASN A 327 -7.48 2.79 19.73
N ASN A 328 -7.79 4.02 19.32
CA ASN A 328 -8.56 4.93 20.14
C ASN A 328 -9.95 4.36 20.46
N ASP A 329 -10.46 4.66 21.65
CA ASP A 329 -11.87 4.46 21.97
C ASP A 329 -12.71 5.55 21.30
N LEU A 330 -12.97 5.32 20.01
CA LEU A 330 -13.72 6.23 19.14
C LEU A 330 -15.23 6.34 19.52
N SER A 331 -15.69 5.65 20.58
CA SER A 331 -17.04 5.85 21.13
C SER A 331 -17.12 7.06 22.07
N LYS A 332 -15.97 7.54 22.55
CA LYS A 332 -15.87 8.70 23.45
C LYS A 332 -15.61 9.97 22.64
N VAL A 333 -16.03 11.09 23.23
CA VAL A 333 -15.66 12.41 22.71
C VAL A 333 -14.15 12.58 22.85
N ILE A 334 -13.47 12.84 21.73
CA ILE A 334 -12.06 13.18 21.67
C ILE A 334 -11.94 14.67 21.93
N ASP A 335 -11.43 15.07 23.09
CA ASP A 335 -11.08 16.46 23.34
C ASP A 335 -9.92 16.84 22.38
N ILE A 336 -9.87 18.06 21.87
CA ILE A 336 -8.78 18.63 21.06
C ILE A 336 -8.50 20.09 21.46
N SER A 337 -9.12 20.57 22.54
CA SER A 337 -9.05 21.95 23.03
C SER A 337 -7.63 22.43 23.33
N LYS A 338 -6.73 21.50 23.65
CA LYS A 338 -5.32 21.76 23.97
C LYS A 338 -4.35 21.37 22.84
N GLY A 339 -4.85 21.11 21.63
CA GLY A 339 -4.07 20.50 20.55
C GLY A 339 -3.82 19.01 20.77
N GLU A 340 -2.81 18.45 20.09
CA GLU A 340 -2.38 17.06 20.32
C GLU A 340 -1.77 16.93 21.73
N THR A 341 -2.52 16.29 22.63
CA THR A 341 -2.03 15.85 23.94
C THR A 341 -2.07 14.33 23.99
N SER A 342 -1.39 13.69 24.93
CA SER A 342 -1.43 12.22 25.10
C SER A 342 -2.84 11.65 25.30
N LEU A 343 -3.77 12.44 25.85
CA LEU A 343 -5.20 12.07 26.03
C LEU A 343 -6.01 12.19 24.73
N ASN A 344 -5.59 13.07 23.83
CA ASN A 344 -6.26 13.41 22.56
C ASN A 344 -5.53 12.81 21.35
N PHE A 345 -4.56 11.93 21.63
CA PHE A 345 -3.58 11.42 20.68
C PHE A 345 -4.17 10.30 19.84
N ILE A 346 -4.02 10.36 18.52
CA ILE A 346 -4.37 9.24 17.63
C ILE A 346 -3.42 8.08 17.92
N ASN A 347 -3.93 7.00 18.50
CA ASN A 347 -3.24 5.76 18.73
C ASN A 347 -3.49 4.83 17.54
N ALA A 348 -2.44 4.46 16.81
CA ALA A 348 -2.54 3.66 15.61
C ALA A 348 -1.45 2.59 15.57
N ASP A 349 -1.84 1.41 15.08
CA ASP A 349 -0.94 0.33 14.69
C ASP A 349 -0.81 0.33 13.17
N LEU A 350 0.43 0.33 12.69
CA LEU A 350 0.79 -0.01 11.33
C LEU A 350 1.40 -1.42 11.35
N ALA A 351 0.90 -2.31 10.51
CA ALA A 351 1.50 -3.60 10.23
C ALA A 351 1.68 -3.76 8.73
N VAL A 352 2.90 -4.04 8.28
CA VAL A 352 3.21 -4.30 6.88
C VAL A 352 4.00 -5.59 6.80
N LYS A 353 3.50 -6.54 6.02
CA LYS A 353 4.17 -7.79 5.70
C LYS A 353 4.42 -7.86 4.20
N LEU A 354 5.68 -8.03 3.84
CA LEU A 354 6.13 -8.31 2.49
C LEU A 354 6.67 -9.74 2.45
N SER A 355 6.27 -10.55 1.48
CA SER A 355 6.86 -11.87 1.30
C SER A 355 7.07 -12.22 -0.17
N GLY A 356 8.05 -13.06 -0.45
CA GLY A 356 8.38 -13.47 -1.81
C GLY A 356 9.46 -14.53 -1.80
N LYS A 357 10.23 -14.60 -2.89
CA LYS A 357 11.38 -15.50 -3.02
C LYS A 357 12.63 -14.72 -3.42
N LEU A 358 13.73 -14.95 -2.70
CA LEU A 358 15.06 -14.47 -3.04
C LEU A 358 15.68 -15.41 -4.09
N LYS A 359 16.36 -14.84 -5.08
CA LYS A 359 17.24 -15.58 -5.97
C LYS A 359 18.67 -15.23 -5.58
N GLY A 360 19.40 -16.18 -4.99
CA GLY A 360 20.85 -16.04 -4.86
C GLY A 360 21.54 -16.37 -6.18
N ALA A 361 22.79 -15.93 -6.35
CA ALA A 361 23.61 -16.35 -7.48
C ALA A 361 23.71 -17.89 -7.49
N ASN A 362 23.01 -18.54 -8.42
CA ASN A 362 22.91 -20.01 -8.59
C ASN A 362 22.19 -20.80 -7.47
N ALA A 363 21.39 -20.14 -6.61
CA ALA A 363 20.64 -20.82 -5.56
C ALA A 363 19.17 -21.10 -5.96
N ALA A 364 18.58 -22.16 -5.40
CA ALA A 364 17.15 -22.40 -5.50
C ALA A 364 16.37 -21.20 -4.90
N PRO A 365 15.20 -20.81 -5.43
CA PRO A 365 14.42 -19.69 -4.90
C PRO A 365 14.05 -19.89 -3.42
N THR A 366 14.52 -19.01 -2.54
CA THR A 366 14.36 -19.13 -1.08
C THR A 366 13.28 -18.17 -0.55
N PRO A 367 12.25 -18.64 0.17
CA PRO A 367 11.20 -17.76 0.70
C PRO A 367 11.71 -16.74 1.73
N PHE A 368 11.19 -15.53 1.70
CA PHE A 368 11.43 -14.52 2.75
C PHE A 368 10.12 -13.85 3.20
N SER A 369 10.15 -13.22 4.37
CA SER A 369 9.10 -12.36 4.90
C SER A 369 9.71 -11.20 5.69
N ILE A 370 9.27 -9.98 5.43
CA ILE A 370 9.61 -8.78 6.20
C ILE A 370 8.32 -8.30 6.86
N ASN A 371 8.31 -8.22 8.19
CA ASN A 371 7.20 -7.71 8.98
C ASN A 371 7.65 -6.41 9.67
N VAL A 372 7.00 -5.31 9.34
CA VAL A 372 7.18 -4.02 10.00
C VAL A 372 5.96 -3.77 10.86
N THR A 373 6.17 -3.58 12.16
CA THR A 373 5.09 -3.20 13.08
C THR A 373 5.47 -1.93 13.80
N ALA A 374 4.59 -0.96 13.74
CA ALA A 374 4.87 0.38 14.20
C ALA A 374 3.67 0.89 14.99
N LYS A 375 3.86 1.16 16.28
CA LYS A 375 2.81 1.78 17.11
C LYS A 375 3.15 3.23 17.35
N ARG A 376 2.25 4.17 17.03
CA ARG A 376 2.52 5.61 17.21
C ARG A 376 2.88 5.98 18.66
N ALA A 377 2.29 5.29 19.64
CA ALA A 377 2.63 5.48 21.06
C ALA A 377 4.05 5.01 21.42
N GLU A 378 4.63 4.07 20.66
CA GLU A 378 6.03 3.64 20.77
C GLU A 378 6.96 4.59 20.01
N TYR A 379 6.51 5.21 18.90
CA TYR A 379 7.25 6.29 18.22
C TYR A 379 7.54 7.47 19.14
N LEU A 380 6.60 7.87 20.00
CA LEU A 380 6.82 8.94 20.99
C LEU A 380 7.89 8.57 22.03
N LYS A 381 8.17 7.28 22.20
CA LYS A 381 9.27 6.78 23.06
C LYS A 381 10.57 6.60 22.27
N GLY A 382 10.58 6.94 20.98
CA GLY A 382 11.72 6.75 20.10
C GLY A 382 11.87 5.34 19.53
N ILE A 383 10.87 4.44 19.67
CA ILE A 383 11.02 3.01 19.39
C ILE A 383 10.28 2.57 18.12
N ALA A 384 10.93 1.79 17.25
CA ALA A 384 10.32 1.10 16.11
C ALA A 384 10.87 -0.33 15.93
N ASN A 385 10.00 -1.29 15.57
CA ASN A 385 10.33 -2.71 15.47
C ASN A 385 10.18 -3.24 14.04
N VAL A 386 11.21 -3.92 13.55
CA VAL A 386 11.20 -4.64 12.25
C VAL A 386 11.61 -6.08 12.49
N ALA A 387 10.82 -7.03 12.01
CA ALA A 387 11.14 -8.45 12.06
C ALA A 387 11.30 -9.00 10.64
N VAL A 388 12.46 -9.58 10.34
CA VAL A 388 12.78 -10.24 9.08
C VAL A 388 12.88 -11.75 9.34
N ALA A 389 12.15 -12.52 8.57
CA ALA A 389 12.25 -13.98 8.55
C ALA A 389 12.74 -14.43 7.17
N VAL A 390 13.78 -15.25 7.13
CA VAL A 390 14.34 -15.80 5.90
C VAL A 390 14.33 -17.32 6.00
N ASP A 391 13.99 -17.98 4.89
CA ASP A 391 13.86 -19.42 4.80
C ASP A 391 12.83 -19.99 5.79
N LYS A 392 11.67 -19.31 5.89
CA LYS A 392 10.40 -19.57 6.61
C LYS A 392 10.40 -20.21 8.01
N ASN A 393 11.51 -20.72 8.51
CA ASN A 393 11.67 -21.53 9.71
C ASN A 393 13.12 -21.54 10.24
N ALA A 394 14.12 -20.99 9.55
CA ALA A 394 15.53 -21.11 9.98
C ALA A 394 15.98 -19.97 10.90
N LEU A 395 15.77 -18.71 10.51
CA LEU A 395 16.22 -17.52 11.24
C LEU A 395 15.14 -16.44 11.37
N GLU A 396 15.04 -15.87 12.57
CA GLU A 396 14.29 -14.67 12.92
C GLU A 396 15.29 -13.56 13.24
N ILE A 397 15.22 -12.44 12.52
CA ILE A 397 16.04 -11.26 12.76
C ILE A 397 15.11 -10.14 13.19
N ALA A 398 15.25 -9.66 14.41
CA ALA A 398 14.52 -8.49 14.90
C ALA A 398 15.47 -7.29 14.96
N PHE A 399 15.00 -6.13 14.52
CA PHE A 399 15.65 -4.85 14.66
C PHE A 399 14.78 -3.94 15.54
N GLU A 400 15.40 -3.29 16.50
CA GLU A 400 14.78 -2.27 17.35
C GLU A 400 15.54 -0.96 17.15
N SER A 401 14.87 0.02 16.55
CA SER A 401 15.41 1.38 16.45
C SER A 401 15.04 2.17 17.67
N LEU A 402 16.01 2.84 18.28
CA LEU A 402 15.89 3.75 19.42
C LEU A 402 16.17 5.18 18.96
N ASP A 403 15.55 6.15 19.62
CA ASP A 403 15.71 7.58 19.35
C ASP A 403 15.44 7.99 17.88
N ILE A 404 14.47 7.37 17.21
CA ILE A 404 14.09 7.63 15.79
C ILE A 404 13.73 9.08 15.43
N THR A 405 13.73 9.99 16.40
CA THR A 405 13.59 11.43 16.19
C THR A 405 14.92 12.11 15.82
N VAL A 406 16.06 11.44 15.97
CA VAL A 406 17.38 11.95 15.54
C VAL A 406 17.71 11.50 14.12
N GLU A 407 18.61 12.24 13.44
CA GLU A 407 18.99 11.99 12.04
C GLU A 407 19.57 10.58 11.82
N GLU A 408 20.28 10.06 12.81
CA GLU A 408 20.86 8.71 12.80
C GLU A 408 20.42 7.94 14.05
N PRO A 409 19.30 7.20 14.01
CA PRO A 409 18.85 6.42 15.16
C PRO A 409 19.80 5.28 15.50
N VAL A 410 19.85 4.93 16.79
CA VAL A 410 20.56 3.73 17.27
C VAL A 410 19.72 2.52 16.91
N VAL A 411 20.32 1.51 16.29
CA VAL A 411 19.61 0.28 15.91
C VAL A 411 20.25 -0.90 16.61
N ASP A 412 19.45 -1.59 17.43
CA ASP A 412 19.80 -2.88 18.02
C ASP A 412 19.26 -4.01 17.12
N SER A 413 19.91 -5.17 17.12
CA SER A 413 19.36 -6.39 16.51
C SER A 413 19.45 -7.63 17.39
N LEU A 414 18.53 -8.56 17.15
CA LEU A 414 18.52 -9.90 17.68
C LEU A 414 18.37 -10.88 16.52
N ILE A 415 19.40 -11.68 16.28
CA ILE A 415 19.41 -12.76 15.29
C ILE A 415 19.19 -14.06 16.05
N LYS A 416 18.11 -14.79 15.76
CA LYS A 416 17.71 -16.00 16.50
C LYS A 416 17.42 -17.14 15.53
N HIS A 417 17.97 -18.31 15.82
CA HIS A 417 17.65 -19.55 15.13
C HIS A 417 16.49 -20.26 15.84
N ASN A 418 15.70 -21.01 15.07
CA ASN A 418 14.57 -21.80 15.59
C ASN A 418 14.97 -22.83 16.67
N ASN A 419 16.26 -23.14 16.79
CA ASN A 419 16.81 -24.13 17.70
C ASN A 419 17.06 -23.52 19.10
N GLY A 420 16.83 -22.20 19.25
CA GLY A 420 17.00 -21.44 20.49
C GLY A 420 18.33 -20.70 20.62
N ALA A 421 19.25 -20.85 19.66
CA ALA A 421 20.49 -20.06 19.60
C ALA A 421 20.20 -18.62 19.13
N PHE A 422 20.95 -17.65 19.66
CA PHE A 422 20.82 -16.25 19.25
C PHE A 422 22.10 -15.44 19.43
N VAL A 423 22.18 -14.31 18.71
CA VAL A 423 23.15 -13.23 18.88
C VAL A 423 22.38 -11.93 19.06
N GLN A 424 22.70 -11.17 20.10
CA GLN A 424 22.16 -9.82 20.30
C GLN A 424 23.26 -8.79 20.04
N ILE A 425 23.02 -7.89 19.10
CA ILE A 425 23.92 -6.79 18.74
C ILE A 425 23.27 -5.50 19.18
N LYS A 426 23.93 -4.76 20.07
CA LYS A 426 23.54 -3.40 20.41
C LYS A 426 24.28 -2.42 19.53
N ASP A 427 23.60 -1.38 19.07
CA ASP A 427 24.14 -0.33 18.20
C ASP A 427 24.95 -0.92 17.04
N ILE A 428 24.24 -1.46 16.04
CA ILE A 428 24.83 -2.14 14.88
C ILE A 428 25.90 -1.27 14.21
N LYS A 429 25.69 0.05 14.14
CA LYS A 429 26.62 1.00 13.53
C LYS A 429 27.98 0.99 14.24
N ASN A 430 27.98 0.89 15.57
CA ASN A 430 29.19 0.87 16.40
C ASN A 430 29.58 -0.55 16.88
N PHE A 431 29.05 -1.60 16.24
CA PHE A 431 29.29 -2.98 16.63
C PHE A 431 30.78 -3.34 16.64
N LYS A 432 31.21 -3.95 17.74
CA LYS A 432 32.58 -4.50 17.93
C LYS A 432 32.56 -6.01 18.14
N GLN A 433 31.73 -6.47 19.07
CA GLN A 433 31.61 -7.87 19.42
C GLN A 433 30.24 -8.18 20.05
N ALA A 434 29.81 -9.43 19.95
CA ALA A 434 28.65 -9.97 20.66
C ALA A 434 28.85 -11.45 20.97
N ASP A 435 28.14 -11.93 21.99
CA ASP A 435 28.10 -13.36 22.32
C ASP A 435 27.14 -14.11 21.41
N VAL A 436 27.50 -15.35 21.07
CA VAL A 436 26.63 -16.36 20.47
C VAL A 436 26.09 -17.22 21.61
N LYS A 437 24.79 -17.13 21.90
CA LYS A 437 24.18 -17.73 23.09
C LYS A 437 23.16 -18.81 22.76
N VAL A 438 22.97 -19.73 23.70
CA VAL A 438 21.79 -20.61 23.78
C VAL A 438 21.27 -20.51 25.21
N GLY A 439 20.02 -20.09 25.39
CA GLY A 439 19.52 -19.71 26.71
C GLY A 439 20.33 -18.54 27.29
N THR A 440 20.92 -18.73 28.47
CA THR A 440 21.75 -17.70 29.13
C THR A 440 23.25 -17.89 28.93
N THR A 441 23.67 -19.01 28.32
CA THR A 441 25.08 -19.40 28.20
C THR A 441 25.66 -18.97 26.85
N SER A 442 26.87 -18.40 26.88
CA SER A 442 27.65 -18.07 25.67
C SER A 442 28.47 -19.28 25.22
N TYR A 443 28.38 -19.61 23.93
CA TYR A 443 29.10 -20.70 23.27
C TYR A 443 30.08 -20.21 22.21
N GLY A 444 30.15 -18.90 21.99
CA GLY A 444 31.12 -18.26 21.12
C GLY A 444 31.00 -16.75 21.15
N THR A 445 31.92 -16.07 20.48
CA THR A 445 31.93 -14.62 20.36
C THR A 445 32.13 -14.25 18.90
N ILE A 446 31.21 -13.45 18.36
CA ILE A 446 31.37 -12.78 17.07
C ILE A 446 32.10 -11.47 17.28
N THR A 447 33.06 -11.14 16.43
CA THR A 447 33.88 -9.92 16.50
C THR A 447 34.09 -9.33 15.12
N LYS A 448 34.04 -8.00 15.01
CA LYS A 448 34.45 -7.26 13.81
C LYS A 448 35.97 -7.13 13.80
N THR A 449 36.63 -7.71 12.80
CA THR A 449 38.08 -7.68 12.66
C THR A 449 38.55 -6.30 12.17
N SER A 450 39.85 -6.04 12.29
CA SER A 450 40.48 -4.81 11.77
C SER A 450 40.38 -4.67 10.24
N SER A 451 40.19 -5.78 9.52
CA SER A 451 39.94 -5.81 8.07
C SER A 451 38.48 -5.53 7.70
N GLY A 452 37.60 -5.28 8.68
CA GLY A 452 36.17 -5.05 8.45
C GLY A 452 35.34 -6.32 8.26
N GLN A 453 35.96 -7.51 8.36
CA GLN A 453 35.29 -8.80 8.29
C GLN A 453 34.69 -9.17 9.65
N TYR A 454 33.80 -10.17 9.67
CA TYR A 454 33.26 -10.72 10.91
C TYR A 454 33.84 -12.11 11.15
N ALA A 455 34.31 -12.36 12.37
CA ALA A 455 34.85 -13.65 12.77
C ALA A 455 34.15 -14.14 14.03
N VAL A 456 33.80 -15.42 14.06
CA VAL A 456 33.24 -16.08 15.24
C VAL A 456 34.26 -17.06 15.79
N LYS A 457 34.56 -16.94 17.09
CA LYS A 457 35.34 -17.93 17.84
C LYS A 457 34.41 -18.66 18.81
N PHE A 458 34.30 -19.98 18.69
CA PHE A 458 33.52 -20.82 19.60
C PHE A 458 34.35 -21.27 20.81
N THR A 459 33.68 -21.76 21.85
CA THR A 459 34.31 -22.23 23.09
C THR A 459 35.21 -23.45 22.91
N ASP A 460 35.02 -24.21 21.83
CA ASP A 460 35.90 -25.33 21.43
C ASP A 460 37.10 -24.88 20.57
N ASN A 461 37.32 -23.56 20.43
CA ASN A 461 38.34 -22.93 19.60
C ASN A 461 38.16 -23.12 18.08
N THR A 462 36.98 -23.55 17.62
CA THR A 462 36.66 -23.45 16.19
C THR A 462 36.42 -22.00 15.78
N PHE A 463 36.82 -21.67 14.55
CA PHE A 463 36.69 -20.33 13.98
C PHE A 463 35.87 -20.38 12.69
N VAL A 464 34.94 -19.44 12.56
CA VAL A 464 34.18 -19.23 11.33
C VAL A 464 34.31 -17.78 10.91
N TYR A 465 34.77 -17.57 9.68
CA TYR A 465 34.77 -16.25 9.05
C TYR A 465 33.48 -16.06 8.26
N ILE A 466 32.84 -14.92 8.52
CA ILE A 466 31.67 -14.44 7.82
C ILE A 466 32.18 -13.32 6.90
N THR A 467 32.31 -13.66 5.63
CA THR A 467 32.62 -12.74 4.54
C THR A 467 31.32 -12.23 3.93
N PRO A 468 31.19 -10.92 3.64
CA PRO A 468 30.10 -10.40 2.84
C PRO A 468 29.97 -11.09 1.49
#